data_AF-A0A1G3U9J6-F1
#
_entry.id   AF-A0A1G3U9J6-F1
#
_cell.length_a   1.000
_cell.length_b   1.000
_cell.length_c   1.000
_cell.angle_alpha   90.00
_cell.angle_beta   90.00
_cell.angle_gamma   90.00
#
_symmetry.space_group_name_H-M   'P 1'
#
loop_
_entity.id
_entity.type
_entity.pdbx_description
1 polymer ?
#
loop_
_entity_poly.entity_id
_entity_poly.type
_entity_poly.pdbx_seq_one_letter_code
_entity_poly.pdbx_strand_id
1 'polypeptide(L)'
;MLLDEDLTFYAASLSFYTIFTLIPLLLIILTLFTSMPSFADYYIIIQEFIISNFMPINSQVLMGYINAFLQNSLEMSMVSFVAVIVSSLLFFQNFEYIANKIFRVKKRGFWESVTIFWTLLTLAPIGLGVSFYITGNIASLMASNEYTAGIDILPYVPYLIIWALFFLIFQISANTKIDPKASFISSFITSIVFSIAKNGFIYYVFYNKSYETMYGSFSIIMFLFLWIYASWIIFIYGLKLCYLIHSIYKNRAAKES
;
A
#
# COMPACT_ATOMS: atom_id res chain seq x y z
N MET A 1 -6.63 28.25 3.94
CA MET A 1 -6.38 27.51 5.21
C MET A 1 -6.92 26.06 5.20
N LEU A 2 -7.73 25.64 4.20
CA LEU A 2 -8.35 24.29 4.15
C LEU A 2 -7.51 23.20 3.45
N LEU A 3 -6.54 23.57 2.63
CA LEU A 3 -5.55 22.65 2.07
C LEU A 3 -4.18 23.26 2.36
N ASP A 4 -3.35 22.52 3.08
CA ASP A 4 -1.95 22.90 3.23
C ASP A 4 -1.27 22.41 1.95
N GLU A 5 -0.92 23.32 1.03
CA GLU A 5 -0.46 22.96 -0.32
C GLU A 5 0.71 21.96 -0.26
N ASP A 6 1.58 22.13 0.72
CA ASP A 6 2.69 21.23 1.05
C ASP A 6 2.25 19.77 1.23
N LEU A 7 1.10 19.51 1.89
CA LEU A 7 0.62 18.15 2.15
C LEU A 7 0.19 17.44 0.86
N THR A 8 -0.47 18.17 -0.05
CA THR A 8 -0.82 17.64 -1.36
C THR A 8 0.42 17.37 -2.23
N PHE A 9 1.44 18.22 -2.16
CA PHE A 9 2.72 17.95 -2.83
C PHE A 9 3.44 16.74 -2.25
N TYR A 10 3.43 16.56 -0.92
CA TYR A 10 3.99 15.37 -0.28
C TYR A 10 3.26 14.09 -0.69
N ALA A 11 1.91 14.14 -0.75
CA ALA A 11 1.13 13.02 -1.24
C ALA A 11 1.47 12.68 -2.70
N ALA A 12 1.56 13.68 -3.58
CA ALA A 12 1.91 13.47 -4.99
C ALA A 12 3.31 12.84 -5.15
N SER A 13 4.28 13.32 -4.36
CA SER A 13 5.62 12.75 -4.31
C SER A 13 5.60 11.28 -3.89
N LEU A 14 4.90 10.93 -2.80
CA LEU A 14 4.78 9.54 -2.34
C LEU A 14 4.07 8.64 -3.34
N SER A 15 3.05 9.16 -4.02
CA SER A 15 2.37 8.46 -5.12
C SER A 15 3.33 8.14 -6.26
N PHE A 16 4.14 9.12 -6.69
CA PHE A 16 5.13 8.90 -7.73
C PHE A 16 6.11 7.80 -7.36
N TYR A 17 6.70 7.84 -6.16
CA TYR A 17 7.63 6.80 -5.72
C TYR A 17 6.97 5.43 -5.53
N THR A 18 5.69 5.38 -5.15
CA THR A 18 4.90 4.14 -5.08
C THR A 18 4.75 3.54 -6.47
N ILE A 19 4.31 4.34 -7.45
CA ILE A 19 4.15 3.91 -8.85
C ILE A 19 5.50 3.48 -9.44
N PHE A 20 6.55 4.24 -9.18
CA PHE A 20 7.90 3.92 -9.64
C PHE A 20 8.41 2.59 -9.06
N THR A 21 8.07 2.28 -7.81
CA THR A 21 8.45 1.01 -7.15
C THR A 21 7.59 -0.17 -7.60
N LEU A 22 6.32 0.07 -8.00
CA LEU A 22 5.43 -0.98 -8.47
C LEU A 22 5.95 -1.67 -9.75
N ILE A 23 6.57 -0.92 -10.67
CA ILE A 23 7.02 -1.46 -11.95
C ILE A 23 8.11 -2.54 -11.75
N PRO A 24 9.24 -2.28 -11.09
CA PRO A 24 10.25 -3.32 -10.85
C PRO A 24 9.72 -4.47 -9.99
N LEU A 25 8.81 -4.19 -9.04
CA LEU A 25 8.21 -5.21 -8.19
C LEU A 25 7.32 -6.18 -8.98
N LEU A 26 6.54 -5.69 -9.94
CA LEU A 26 5.77 -6.55 -10.85
C LEU A 26 6.69 -7.46 -11.67
N LEU A 27 7.84 -6.96 -12.13
CA LEU A 27 8.82 -7.77 -12.87
C LEU A 27 9.45 -8.86 -11.98
N ILE A 28 9.74 -8.58 -10.71
CA ILE A 28 10.21 -9.61 -9.77
C ILE A 28 9.13 -10.66 -9.55
N ILE A 29 7.88 -10.26 -9.30
CA ILE A 29 6.77 -11.20 -9.10
C ILE A 29 6.61 -12.08 -10.34
N LEU A 30 6.63 -11.48 -11.54
CA LEU A 30 6.56 -12.23 -12.79
C LEU A 30 7.74 -13.20 -12.92
N THR A 31 8.96 -12.77 -12.63
CA THR A 31 10.14 -13.64 -12.68
C THR A 31 10.01 -14.83 -11.73
N LEU A 32 9.64 -14.58 -10.47
CA LEU A 32 9.44 -15.63 -9.45
C LEU A 32 8.34 -16.60 -9.87
N PHE A 33 7.23 -16.09 -10.40
CA PHE A 33 6.12 -16.90 -10.89
C PHE A 33 6.53 -17.76 -12.09
N THR A 34 7.25 -17.19 -13.06
CA THR A 34 7.76 -17.91 -14.25
C THR A 34 8.84 -18.95 -13.92
N SER A 35 9.54 -18.78 -12.78
CA SER A 35 10.56 -19.71 -12.31
C SER A 35 9.98 -20.91 -11.56
N MET A 36 8.67 -20.93 -11.26
CA MET A 36 8.03 -22.06 -10.59
C MET A 36 7.86 -23.24 -11.55
N PRO A 37 8.09 -24.49 -11.11
CA PRO A 37 7.93 -25.67 -11.97
C PRO A 37 6.54 -25.82 -12.59
N SER A 38 5.51 -25.39 -11.87
CA SER A 38 4.11 -25.44 -12.32
C SER A 38 3.74 -24.35 -13.33
N PHE A 39 4.63 -23.39 -13.63
CA PHE A 39 4.31 -22.27 -14.50
C PHE A 39 3.95 -22.70 -15.93
N ALA A 40 4.54 -23.79 -16.44
CA ALA A 40 4.25 -24.29 -17.78
C ALA A 40 2.76 -24.61 -17.99
N ASP A 41 2.10 -25.16 -16.98
CA ASP A 41 0.66 -25.48 -17.02
C ASP A 41 -0.20 -24.20 -17.00
N TYR A 42 0.20 -23.20 -16.21
CA TYR A 42 -0.49 -21.90 -16.15
C TYR A 42 -0.26 -21.02 -17.38
N TYR A 43 0.90 -21.15 -18.03
CA TYR A 43 1.25 -20.37 -19.22
C TYR A 43 0.28 -20.63 -20.37
N ILE A 44 -0.14 -21.88 -20.57
CA ILE A 44 -1.11 -22.27 -21.61
C ILE A 44 -2.48 -21.60 -21.33
N ILE A 45 -2.92 -21.63 -20.07
CA ILE A 45 -4.18 -20.99 -19.65
C ILE A 45 -4.14 -19.47 -19.85
N ILE A 46 -3.00 -18.83 -19.51
CA ILE A 46 -2.79 -17.39 -19.70
C ILE A 46 -2.82 -17.04 -21.19
N GLN A 47 -2.18 -17.85 -22.04
CA GLN A 47 -2.16 -17.66 -23.48
C GLN A 47 -3.56 -17.75 -24.08
N GLU A 48 -4.36 -18.75 -23.70
CA GLU A 48 -5.76 -18.89 -24.13
C GLU A 48 -6.62 -17.72 -23.64
N PHE A 49 -6.42 -17.26 -22.40
CA PHE A 49 -7.12 -16.09 -21.87
C PHE A 49 -6.79 -14.82 -22.66
N ILE A 50 -5.51 -14.57 -22.96
CA ILE A 50 -5.09 -13.40 -23.72
C ILE A 50 -5.66 -13.43 -25.15
N ILE A 51 -5.63 -14.58 -25.81
CA ILE A 51 -6.16 -14.74 -27.17
C ILE A 51 -7.68 -14.58 -27.21
N SER A 52 -8.40 -15.07 -26.18
CA SER A 52 -9.86 -15.00 -26.11
C SER A 52 -10.40 -13.63 -25.69
N ASN A 53 -9.63 -12.85 -24.91
CA ASN A 53 -10.09 -11.57 -24.36
C ASN A 53 -9.50 -10.33 -25.07
N PHE A 54 -8.43 -10.48 -25.87
CA PHE A 54 -7.83 -9.37 -26.62
C PHE A 54 -7.96 -9.58 -28.13
N MET A 55 -7.96 -8.48 -28.89
CA MET A 55 -7.90 -8.55 -30.35
C MET A 55 -6.63 -9.30 -30.81
N PRO A 56 -6.70 -10.10 -31.89
CA PRO A 56 -5.59 -10.95 -32.36
C PRO A 56 -4.25 -10.23 -32.59
N ILE A 57 -4.31 -8.94 -32.95
CA ILE A 57 -3.12 -8.10 -33.20
C ILE A 57 -2.40 -7.76 -31.87
N ASN A 58 -3.15 -7.52 -30.80
CA ASN A 58 -2.60 -7.16 -29.50
C ASN A 58 -2.10 -8.39 -28.73
N SER A 59 -2.71 -9.56 -28.95
CA SER A 59 -2.29 -10.81 -28.31
C SER A 59 -0.93 -11.30 -28.81
N GLN A 60 -0.65 -11.20 -30.11
CA GLN A 60 0.67 -11.58 -30.66
C GLN A 60 1.81 -10.70 -30.14
N VAL A 61 1.58 -9.38 -30.08
CA VAL A 61 2.55 -8.42 -29.54
C VAL A 61 2.81 -8.69 -28.05
N LEU A 62 1.75 -8.89 -27.26
CA LEU A 62 1.86 -9.18 -25.83
C LEU A 62 2.59 -10.50 -25.57
N MET A 63 2.28 -11.55 -26.34
CA MET A 63 2.98 -12.84 -26.26
C MET A 63 4.45 -12.73 -26.66
N GLY A 64 4.79 -11.87 -27.63
CA GLY A 64 6.17 -11.54 -27.97
C GLY A 64 6.95 -10.97 -26.79
N TYR A 65 6.35 -10.04 -26.04
CA TYR A 65 6.96 -9.48 -24.82
C TYR A 65 7.13 -10.52 -23.71
N ILE A 66 6.13 -11.39 -23.50
CA ILE A 66 6.22 -12.46 -22.51
C ILE A 66 7.34 -13.45 -22.88
N ASN A 67 7.44 -13.85 -24.15
CA ASN A 67 8.48 -14.77 -24.60
C ASN A 67 9.88 -14.16 -24.53
N ALA A 68 10.03 -12.90 -24.90
CA ALA A 68 11.30 -12.17 -24.76
C ALA A 68 11.74 -12.05 -23.30
N PHE A 69 10.78 -11.87 -22.38
CA PHE A 69 11.02 -11.84 -20.94
C PHE A 69 11.47 -13.21 -20.40
N LEU A 70 10.82 -14.30 -20.84
CA LEU A 70 11.19 -15.66 -20.44
C LEU A 70 12.60 -16.04 -20.90
N GLN A 71 12.99 -15.65 -22.11
CA GLN A 71 14.31 -15.96 -22.70
C GLN A 71 15.48 -15.24 -21.98
N ASN A 72 15.26 -14.05 -21.44
CA ASN A 72 16.30 -13.25 -20.74
C ASN A 72 16.04 -13.13 -19.23
N SER A 73 15.28 -14.07 -18.67
CA SER A 73 14.73 -13.98 -17.31
C SER A 73 15.79 -13.78 -16.22
N LEU A 74 16.97 -14.41 -16.33
CA LEU A 74 18.03 -14.29 -15.31
C LEU A 74 18.69 -12.90 -15.26
N GLU A 75 19.07 -12.32 -16.40
CA GLU A 75 19.69 -10.98 -16.45
C GLU A 75 18.65 -9.89 -16.14
N MET A 76 17.42 -10.03 -16.62
CA MET A 76 16.31 -9.13 -16.29
C MET A 76 15.91 -9.21 -14.81
N SER A 77 16.09 -10.38 -14.17
CA SER A 77 15.85 -10.56 -12.72
C SER A 77 16.80 -9.73 -11.87
N MET A 78 18.11 -9.78 -12.16
CA MET A 78 19.11 -9.04 -11.38
C MET A 78 18.94 -7.53 -11.50
N VAL A 79 18.65 -7.03 -12.70
CA VAL A 79 18.36 -5.60 -12.92
C VAL A 79 17.10 -5.19 -12.17
N SER A 80 16.03 -5.99 -12.23
CA SER A 80 14.77 -5.71 -11.52
C SER A 80 14.96 -5.75 -10.00
N PHE A 81 15.76 -6.68 -9.49
CA PHE A 81 16.10 -6.79 -8.07
C PHE A 81 16.82 -5.56 -7.55
N VAL A 82 17.87 -5.12 -8.26
CA VAL A 82 18.59 -3.88 -7.92
C VAL A 82 17.65 -2.68 -8.03
N ALA A 83 16.81 -2.62 -9.06
CA ALA A 83 15.84 -1.54 -9.25
C ALA A 83 14.83 -1.47 -8.10
N VAL A 84 14.29 -2.60 -7.62
CA VAL A 84 13.39 -2.63 -6.45
C VAL A 84 14.10 -2.13 -5.19
N ILE A 85 15.34 -2.55 -4.96
CA ILE A 85 16.12 -2.08 -3.79
C ILE A 85 16.27 -0.56 -3.85
N VAL A 86 16.71 -0.03 -4.99
CA VAL A 86 16.92 1.41 -5.17
C VAL A 86 15.61 2.17 -5.05
N SER A 87 14.55 1.74 -5.73
CA SER A 87 13.25 2.42 -5.70
C SER A 87 12.63 2.40 -4.30
N SER A 88 12.75 1.29 -3.57
CA SER A 88 12.27 1.17 -2.19
C SER A 88 13.05 2.08 -1.24
N LEU A 89 14.37 2.19 -1.41
CA LEU A 89 15.20 3.13 -0.64
C LEU A 89 14.78 4.57 -0.91
N LEU A 90 14.55 4.94 -2.18
CA LEU A 90 14.09 6.29 -2.53
C LEU A 90 12.71 6.61 -1.95
N PHE A 91 11.77 5.66 -2.07
CA PHE A 91 10.44 5.78 -1.47
C PHE A 91 10.53 6.01 0.04
N PHE A 92 11.35 5.20 0.73
CA PHE A 92 11.49 5.28 2.18
C PHE A 92 12.15 6.60 2.62
N GLN A 93 13.20 7.02 1.93
CA GLN A 93 13.86 8.31 2.21
C GLN A 93 12.90 9.49 2.04
N ASN A 94 12.05 9.45 1.02
CA ASN A 94 11.04 10.46 0.79
C ASN A 94 9.97 10.45 1.89
N PHE A 95 9.48 9.27 2.25
CA PHE A 95 8.53 9.08 3.35
C PHE A 95 9.07 9.64 4.67
N GLU A 96 10.30 9.29 5.04
CA GLU A 96 10.92 9.76 6.27
C GLU A 96 11.16 11.28 6.25
N TYR A 97 11.59 11.82 5.10
CA TYR A 97 11.72 13.26 4.92
C TYR A 97 10.39 13.99 5.18
N ILE A 98 9.30 13.50 4.59
CA ILE A 98 7.96 14.06 4.75
C ILE A 98 7.50 13.94 6.22
N ALA A 99 7.64 12.76 6.84
CA ALA A 99 7.25 12.55 8.23
C ALA A 99 8.03 13.46 9.18
N ASN A 100 9.36 13.54 9.03
CA ASN A 100 10.19 14.44 9.84
C ASN A 100 9.83 15.90 9.62
N LYS A 101 9.48 16.30 8.39
CA LYS A 101 9.07 17.67 8.08
C LYS A 101 7.71 18.02 8.70
N ILE A 102 6.75 17.10 8.69
CA ILE A 102 5.45 17.25 9.38
C ILE A 102 5.65 17.39 10.89
N PHE A 103 6.49 16.54 11.48
CA PHE A 103 6.78 16.58 12.92
C PHE A 103 7.76 17.68 13.33
N ARG A 104 8.34 18.42 12.36
CA ARG A 104 9.34 19.48 12.56
C ARG A 104 10.56 18.99 13.34
N VAL A 105 11.05 17.81 13.01
CA VAL A 105 12.23 17.17 13.63
C VAL A 105 13.37 17.01 12.64
N LYS A 106 14.59 16.88 13.16
CA LYS A 106 15.78 16.65 12.33
C LYS A 106 15.73 15.24 11.71
N LYS A 107 16.24 15.12 10.50
CA LYS A 107 16.40 13.85 9.78
C LYS A 107 17.22 12.86 10.62
N ARG A 108 16.89 11.57 10.54
CA ARG A 108 17.70 10.51 11.15
C ARG A 108 19.06 10.38 10.47
N GLY A 109 20.01 9.77 11.17
CA GLY A 109 21.23 9.29 10.53
C GLY A 109 20.89 8.22 9.49
N PHE A 110 21.67 8.13 8.40
CA PHE A 110 21.42 7.17 7.31
C PHE A 110 21.23 5.73 7.81
N TRP A 111 22.04 5.29 8.77
CA TRP A 111 21.95 3.94 9.34
C TRP A 111 20.69 3.70 10.17
N GLU A 112 20.23 4.71 10.93
CA GLU A 112 18.96 4.62 11.68
C GLU A 112 17.77 4.50 10.72
N SER A 113 17.77 5.31 9.65
CA SER A 113 16.78 5.23 8.56
C SER A 113 16.72 3.81 7.97
N VAL A 114 17.89 3.22 7.69
CA VAL A 114 17.99 1.86 7.15
C VAL A 114 17.44 0.83 8.15
N THR A 115 17.74 0.94 9.44
CA THR A 115 17.17 0.02 10.46
C THR A 115 15.65 0.08 10.51
N ILE A 116 15.05 1.27 10.41
CA ILE A 116 13.59 1.42 10.41
C ILE A 116 12.99 0.91 9.12
N PHE A 117 13.67 1.10 7.99
CA PHE A 117 13.30 0.49 6.72
C PHE A 117 13.22 -1.04 6.86
N TRP A 118 14.24 -1.68 7.45
CA TRP A 118 14.21 -3.13 7.72
C TRP A 118 13.05 -3.55 8.62
N THR A 119 12.75 -2.77 9.67
CA THR A 119 11.61 -3.04 10.55
C THR A 119 10.28 -2.94 9.79
N LEU A 120 10.05 -1.89 9.00
CA LEU A 120 8.83 -1.73 8.22
C LEU A 120 8.69 -2.80 7.13
N LEU A 121 9.79 -3.14 6.46
CA LEU A 121 9.84 -4.16 5.42
C LEU A 121 9.46 -5.54 5.96
N THR A 122 9.84 -5.86 7.20
CA THR A 122 9.49 -7.12 7.86
C THR A 122 8.10 -7.09 8.48
N LEU A 123 7.67 -5.95 9.01
CA LEU A 123 6.36 -5.78 9.63
C LEU A 123 5.22 -5.98 8.62
N ALA A 124 5.41 -5.55 7.36
CA ALA A 124 4.40 -5.67 6.31
C ALA A 124 3.99 -7.14 6.01
N PRO A 125 4.90 -8.06 5.64
CA PRO A 125 4.55 -9.46 5.38
C PRO A 125 4.08 -10.20 6.64
N ILE A 126 4.63 -9.87 7.83
CA ILE A 126 4.14 -10.44 9.09
C ILE A 126 2.70 -10.01 9.35
N GLY A 127 2.39 -8.72 9.15
CA GLY A 127 1.03 -8.20 9.28
C GLY A 127 0.04 -8.87 8.34
N LEU A 128 0.42 -9.09 7.07
CA LEU A 128 -0.38 -9.82 6.10
C LEU A 128 -0.56 -11.30 6.48
N GLY A 129 0.51 -11.97 6.92
CA GLY A 129 0.45 -13.38 7.36
C GLY A 129 -0.47 -13.57 8.56
N VAL A 130 -0.36 -12.69 9.57
CA VAL A 130 -1.26 -12.67 10.72
C VAL A 130 -2.69 -12.36 10.31
N SER A 131 -2.89 -11.41 9.39
CA SER A 131 -4.22 -11.10 8.84
C SER A 131 -4.87 -12.33 8.23
N PHE A 132 -4.19 -13.01 7.30
CA PHE A 132 -4.73 -14.20 6.65
C PHE A 132 -4.94 -15.34 7.63
N TYR A 133 -4.03 -15.54 8.57
CA TYR A 133 -4.16 -16.57 9.60
C TYR A 133 -5.39 -16.35 10.49
N ILE A 134 -5.59 -15.12 11.00
CA ILE A 134 -6.74 -14.78 11.84
C ILE A 134 -8.04 -14.88 11.04
N THR A 135 -8.10 -14.27 9.84
CA THR A 135 -9.29 -14.34 8.98
C THR A 135 -9.64 -15.79 8.62
N GLY A 136 -8.64 -16.61 8.27
CA GLY A 136 -8.84 -18.02 7.93
C GLY A 136 -9.36 -18.85 9.12
N ASN A 137 -8.77 -18.67 10.31
CA ASN A 137 -9.22 -19.37 11.51
C ASN A 137 -10.64 -18.97 11.93
N ILE A 138 -10.97 -17.67 11.92
CA ILE A 138 -12.31 -17.20 12.27
C ILE A 138 -13.33 -17.72 11.24
N ALA A 139 -12.99 -17.70 9.94
CA ALA A 139 -13.85 -18.27 8.90
C ALA A 139 -14.11 -19.77 9.12
N SER A 140 -13.08 -20.56 9.47
CA SER A 140 -13.25 -21.99 9.77
C SER A 140 -14.08 -22.24 11.03
N LEU A 141 -13.90 -21.42 12.07
CA LEU A 141 -14.62 -21.56 13.34
C LEU A 141 -16.11 -21.24 13.18
N MET A 142 -16.44 -20.18 12.42
CA MET A 142 -17.83 -19.83 12.12
C MET A 142 -18.52 -20.84 11.20
N ALA A 143 -17.77 -21.50 10.30
CA ALA A 143 -18.30 -22.59 9.49
C ALA A 143 -18.60 -23.86 10.31
N SER A 144 -17.97 -24.03 11.48
CA SER A 144 -18.08 -25.21 12.33
C SER A 144 -19.08 -25.11 13.49
N ASN A 145 -19.54 -23.91 13.85
CA ASN A 145 -20.42 -23.68 15.01
C ASN A 145 -21.75 -23.05 14.58
N GLU A 146 -22.86 -23.80 14.70
CA GLU A 146 -24.23 -23.29 14.52
C GLU A 146 -24.63 -22.21 15.56
N TYR A 147 -23.86 -22.05 16.65
CA TYR A 147 -24.19 -21.18 17.80
C TYR A 147 -23.57 -19.77 17.75
N THR A 148 -22.74 -19.43 16.76
CA THR A 148 -22.16 -18.07 16.62
C THR A 148 -23.06 -17.08 15.85
N ALA A 149 -24.34 -17.42 15.66
CA ALA A 149 -25.32 -16.67 14.86
C ALA A 149 -25.62 -15.21 15.32
N GLY A 150 -25.00 -14.70 16.38
CA GLY A 150 -25.31 -13.38 16.95
C GLY A 150 -24.28 -12.27 16.71
N ILE A 151 -23.00 -12.59 16.51
CA ILE A 151 -21.93 -11.57 16.39
C ILE A 151 -21.03 -11.94 15.21
N ASP A 152 -21.39 -11.46 14.04
CA ASP A 152 -20.55 -11.56 12.85
C ASP A 152 -19.40 -10.55 12.96
N ILE A 153 -18.30 -10.97 13.60
CA ILE A 153 -17.12 -10.11 13.81
C ILE A 153 -16.19 -10.11 12.59
N LEU A 154 -16.35 -11.08 11.68
CA LEU A 154 -15.51 -11.27 10.51
C LEU A 154 -15.45 -10.05 9.58
N PRO A 155 -16.55 -9.31 9.34
CA PRO A 155 -16.53 -8.07 8.55
C PRO A 155 -15.66 -6.98 9.18
N TYR A 156 -15.47 -6.97 10.50
CA TYR A 156 -14.73 -5.93 11.22
C TYR A 156 -13.22 -6.19 11.29
N VAL A 157 -12.78 -7.44 11.13
CA VAL A 157 -11.36 -7.83 11.21
C VAL A 157 -10.47 -7.03 10.24
N PRO A 158 -10.82 -6.86 8.95
CA PRO A 158 -9.99 -6.07 8.04
C PRO A 158 -9.84 -4.60 8.47
N TYR A 159 -10.88 -4.01 9.07
CA TYR A 159 -10.84 -2.62 9.54
C TYR A 159 -9.92 -2.46 10.75
N LEU A 160 -9.94 -3.43 11.68
CA LEU A 160 -9.02 -3.46 12.82
C LEU A 160 -7.55 -3.57 12.37
N ILE A 161 -7.30 -4.36 11.33
CA ILE A 161 -5.94 -4.55 10.79
C ILE A 161 -5.43 -3.28 10.12
N ILE A 162 -6.25 -2.62 9.31
CA ILE A 162 -5.91 -1.31 8.70
C ILE A 162 -5.60 -0.28 9.79
N TRP A 163 -6.44 -0.24 10.83
CA TRP A 163 -6.24 0.66 11.96
C TRP A 163 -4.93 0.37 12.72
N ALA A 164 -4.65 -0.89 13.02
CA ALA A 164 -3.41 -1.31 13.68
C ALA A 164 -2.17 -0.97 12.84
N LEU A 165 -2.23 -1.16 11.51
CA LEU A 165 -1.15 -0.77 10.60
C LEU A 165 -0.91 0.75 10.62
N PHE A 166 -1.96 1.56 10.51
CA PHE A 166 -1.81 3.02 10.62
C PHE A 166 -1.27 3.44 11.98
N PHE A 167 -1.70 2.80 13.07
CA PHE A 167 -1.17 3.07 14.40
C PHE A 167 0.34 2.82 14.47
N LEU A 168 0.80 1.65 14.02
CA LEU A 168 2.21 1.28 14.04
C LEU A 168 3.04 2.19 13.15
N ILE A 169 2.58 2.46 11.93
CA ILE A 169 3.29 3.34 11.00
C ILE A 169 3.38 4.76 11.56
N PHE A 170 2.29 5.31 12.10
CA PHE A 170 2.30 6.65 12.68
C PHE A 170 3.28 6.73 13.86
N GLN A 171 3.30 5.71 14.72
CA GLN A 171 4.19 5.65 15.89
C GLN A 171 5.68 5.65 15.54
N ILE A 172 6.08 5.04 14.39
CA ILE A 172 7.49 4.92 13.98
C ILE A 172 7.91 5.92 12.89
N SER A 173 6.95 6.62 12.30
CA SER A 173 7.13 7.48 11.11
C SER A 173 8.18 8.57 11.28
N ALA A 174 8.19 9.27 12.41
CA ALA A 174 9.04 10.43 12.65
C ALA A 174 10.20 10.12 13.60
N ASN A 175 11.26 10.92 13.51
CA ASN A 175 12.42 10.85 14.40
C ASN A 175 12.17 11.43 15.81
N THR A 176 11.06 11.05 16.42
CA THR A 176 10.72 11.47 17.78
C THR A 176 9.88 10.41 18.46
N LYS A 177 9.92 10.37 19.79
CA LYS A 177 9.02 9.52 20.58
C LYS A 177 7.62 10.15 20.57
N ILE A 178 6.75 9.62 19.74
CA ILE A 178 5.35 10.06 19.64
C ILE A 178 4.56 9.44 20.80
N ASP A 179 3.68 10.24 21.40
CA ASP A 179 2.79 9.76 22.47
C ASP A 179 1.83 8.71 21.87
N PRO A 180 1.76 7.48 22.45
CA PRO A 180 0.91 6.42 21.90
C PRO A 180 -0.57 6.82 21.86
N LYS A 181 -1.06 7.69 22.76
CA LYS A 181 -2.43 8.18 22.72
C LYS A 181 -2.69 9.03 21.48
N ALA A 182 -1.71 9.85 21.08
CA ALA A 182 -1.80 10.68 19.89
C ALA A 182 -1.86 9.82 18.62
N SER A 183 -0.97 8.83 18.50
CA SER A 183 -0.96 7.87 17.39
C SER A 183 -2.25 7.05 17.33
N PHE A 184 -2.78 6.62 18.47
CA PHE A 184 -4.00 5.81 18.56
C PHE A 184 -5.25 6.56 18.07
N ILE A 185 -5.46 7.79 18.56
CA ILE A 185 -6.63 8.60 18.18
C ILE A 185 -6.53 8.98 16.70
N SER A 186 -5.34 9.41 16.26
CA SER A 186 -5.14 9.83 14.87
C SER A 186 -5.25 8.69 13.86
N SER A 187 -4.67 7.53 14.15
CA SER A 187 -4.78 6.35 13.29
C SER A 187 -6.22 5.86 13.21
N PHE A 188 -6.98 5.94 14.31
CA PHE A 188 -8.39 5.54 14.34
C PHE A 188 -9.22 6.41 13.38
N ILE A 189 -9.13 7.73 13.53
CA ILE A 189 -9.82 8.68 12.65
C ILE A 189 -9.40 8.47 11.18
N THR A 190 -8.10 8.30 10.94
CA THR A 190 -7.57 8.10 9.58
C THR A 190 -8.09 6.80 8.96
N SER A 191 -8.16 5.71 9.74
CA SER A 191 -8.65 4.41 9.27
C SER A 191 -10.12 4.45 8.87
N ILE A 192 -10.96 5.21 9.60
CA ILE A 192 -12.36 5.45 9.25
C ILE A 192 -12.45 6.21 7.93
N VAL A 193 -11.74 7.34 7.81
CA VAL A 193 -11.73 8.15 6.58
C VAL A 193 -11.24 7.34 5.38
N PHE A 194 -10.16 6.57 5.56
CA PHE A 194 -9.62 5.70 4.52
C PHE A 194 -10.63 4.63 4.10
N SER A 195 -11.36 4.05 5.06
CA SER A 195 -12.38 3.04 4.79
C SER A 195 -13.58 3.60 4.01
N ILE A 196 -14.05 4.78 4.40
CA ILE A 196 -15.11 5.50 3.69
C ILE A 196 -14.65 5.84 2.26
N ALA A 197 -13.45 6.39 2.11
CA ALA A 197 -12.87 6.71 0.81
C ALA A 197 -12.70 5.48 -0.08
N LYS A 198 -12.26 4.35 0.49
CA LYS A 198 -12.15 3.06 -0.21
C LYS A 198 -13.49 2.61 -0.76
N ASN A 199 -14.53 2.59 0.08
CA ASN A 199 -15.85 2.17 -0.35
C ASN A 199 -16.44 3.14 -1.39
N GLY A 200 -16.22 4.45 -1.22
CA GLY A 200 -16.61 5.47 -2.20
C GLY A 200 -15.88 5.32 -3.54
N PHE A 201 -14.58 5.02 -3.52
CA PHE A 201 -13.79 4.78 -4.72
C PHE A 201 -14.24 3.52 -5.46
N ILE A 202 -14.46 2.42 -4.74
CA ILE A 202 -15.01 1.18 -5.31
C ILE A 202 -16.36 1.48 -5.97
N TYR A 203 -17.28 2.14 -5.25
CA TYR A 203 -18.58 2.51 -5.80
C TYR A 203 -18.46 3.35 -7.08
N TYR A 204 -17.56 4.33 -7.09
CA TYR A 204 -17.32 5.19 -8.25
C TYR A 204 -16.82 4.41 -9.47
N VAL A 205 -15.82 3.53 -9.28
CA VAL A 205 -15.24 2.74 -10.37
C VAL A 205 -16.25 1.76 -10.96
N PHE A 206 -17.05 1.09 -10.13
CA PHE A 206 -18.02 0.09 -10.61
C PHE A 206 -19.26 0.70 -11.26
N TYR A 207 -19.71 1.87 -10.80
CA TYR A 207 -20.93 2.50 -11.32
C TYR A 207 -20.66 3.38 -12.55
N ASN A 208 -19.48 4.00 -12.65
CA ASN A 208 -19.15 4.93 -13.72
C ASN A 208 -18.55 4.23 -14.95
N LYS A 209 -19.40 3.51 -15.70
CA LYS A 209 -19.01 2.84 -16.95
C LYS A 209 -18.61 3.79 -18.08
N SER A 210 -18.93 5.09 -17.99
CA SER A 210 -18.63 6.06 -19.05
C SER A 210 -17.12 6.17 -19.33
N TYR A 211 -16.29 6.13 -18.30
CA TYR A 211 -14.82 6.16 -18.46
C TYR A 211 -14.28 4.87 -19.09
N GLU A 212 -14.87 3.72 -18.74
CA GLU A 212 -14.54 2.43 -19.37
C GLU A 212 -14.90 2.44 -20.86
N THR A 213 -16.07 2.99 -21.23
CA THR A 213 -16.51 3.08 -22.63
C THR A 213 -15.61 4.00 -23.47
N MET A 214 -15.10 5.09 -22.91
CA MET A 214 -14.26 6.05 -23.64
C MET A 214 -12.79 5.64 -23.74
N TYR A 215 -12.22 5.10 -22.66
CA TYR A 215 -10.78 4.83 -22.55
C TYR A 215 -10.44 3.33 -22.50
N GLY A 216 -11.43 2.44 -22.48
CA GLY A 216 -11.22 0.99 -22.42
C GLY A 216 -10.35 0.58 -21.24
N SER A 217 -9.43 -0.37 -21.46
CA SER A 217 -8.50 -0.88 -20.42
C SER A 217 -7.55 0.19 -19.86
N PHE A 218 -7.35 1.33 -20.54
CA PHE A 218 -6.54 2.42 -20.02
C PHE A 218 -7.19 3.11 -18.81
N SER A 219 -8.51 3.03 -18.65
CA SER A 219 -9.22 3.56 -17.48
C SER A 219 -8.70 2.98 -16.14
N ILE A 220 -8.29 1.71 -16.14
CA ILE A 220 -7.78 1.00 -14.97
C ILE A 220 -6.53 1.71 -14.42
N ILE A 221 -5.60 2.11 -15.29
CA ILE A 221 -4.36 2.76 -14.85
C ILE A 221 -4.62 4.16 -14.30
N MET A 222 -5.57 4.88 -14.90
CA MET A 222 -5.97 6.21 -14.43
C MET A 222 -6.60 6.14 -13.04
N PHE A 223 -7.51 5.18 -12.83
CA PHE A 223 -8.13 4.95 -11.52
C PHE A 223 -7.11 4.49 -10.48
N LEU A 224 -6.13 3.66 -10.85
CA LEU A 224 -5.04 3.28 -9.98
C LEU A 224 -4.23 4.50 -9.51
N PHE A 225 -3.84 5.39 -10.42
CA PHE A 225 -3.09 6.60 -10.08
C PHE A 225 -3.89 7.52 -9.16
N LEU A 226 -5.18 7.71 -9.46
CA LEU A 226 -6.09 8.48 -8.62
C LEU A 226 -6.21 7.89 -7.22
N TRP A 227 -6.37 6.56 -7.11
CA TRP A 227 -6.49 5.86 -5.83
C TRP A 227 -5.24 5.98 -4.98
N ILE A 228 -4.07 5.77 -5.58
CA ILE A 228 -2.79 5.90 -4.88
C ILE A 228 -2.64 7.34 -4.35
N TYR A 229 -2.96 8.35 -5.16
CA TYR A 229 -2.91 9.74 -4.74
C TYR A 229 -3.89 10.08 -3.60
N ALA A 230 -5.16 9.67 -3.74
CA ALA A 230 -6.16 9.87 -2.70
C ALA A 230 -5.78 9.17 -1.38
N SER A 231 -5.24 7.96 -1.47
CA SER A 231 -4.75 7.19 -0.30
C SER A 231 -3.65 7.94 0.44
N TRP A 232 -2.67 8.48 -0.29
CA TRP A 232 -1.58 9.24 0.31
C TRP A 232 -2.02 10.57 0.90
N ILE A 233 -3.01 11.26 0.29
CA ILE A 233 -3.63 12.44 0.91
C ILE A 233 -4.20 12.06 2.28
N ILE A 234 -5.07 11.05 2.34
CA ILE A 234 -5.72 10.66 3.61
C ILE A 234 -4.67 10.31 4.66
N PHE A 235 -3.65 9.55 4.27
CA PHE A 235 -2.56 9.15 5.15
C PHE A 235 -1.78 10.36 5.70
N ILE A 236 -1.35 11.28 4.84
CA ILE A 236 -0.54 12.45 5.23
C ILE A 236 -1.34 13.43 6.10
N TYR A 237 -2.63 13.62 5.81
CA TYR A 237 -3.51 14.39 6.68
C TYR A 237 -3.68 13.73 8.05
N GLY A 238 -3.82 12.40 8.09
CA GLY A 238 -3.83 11.62 9.33
C GLY A 238 -2.55 11.79 10.14
N LEU A 239 -1.40 11.79 9.48
CA LEU A 239 -0.10 11.99 10.10
C LEU A 239 0.07 13.40 10.67
N LYS A 240 -0.42 14.42 9.96
CA LYS A 240 -0.47 15.79 10.49
C LYS A 240 -1.40 15.91 11.71
N LEU A 241 -2.54 15.23 11.69
CA LEU A 241 -3.44 15.17 12.84
C LEU A 241 -2.77 14.51 14.04
N CYS A 242 -1.98 13.45 13.83
CA CYS A 242 -1.13 12.84 14.87
C CYS A 242 -0.17 13.86 15.50
N TYR A 243 0.55 14.63 14.68
CA TYR A 243 1.44 15.68 15.14
C TYR A 243 0.71 16.74 16.00
N LEU A 244 -0.45 17.21 15.55
CA LEU A 244 -1.24 18.21 16.27
C LEU A 244 -1.65 17.69 17.66
N ILE A 245 -2.20 16.47 17.73
CA ILE A 245 -2.59 15.86 19.00
C ILE A 245 -1.37 15.65 19.91
N HIS A 246 -0.26 15.14 19.36
CA HIS A 246 0.99 14.96 20.10
C HIS A 246 1.51 16.28 20.69
N SER A 247 1.46 17.37 19.92
CA SER A 247 1.90 18.70 20.38
C SER A 247 1.06 19.22 21.56
N ILE A 248 -0.25 18.93 21.57
CA ILE A 248 -1.15 19.30 22.66
C ILE A 248 -0.79 18.53 23.95
N TYR A 249 -0.58 17.22 23.85
CA TYR A 249 -0.18 16.40 25.01
C TYR A 249 1.18 16.83 25.57
N LYS A 250 2.15 17.09 24.69
CA LYS A 250 3.47 17.58 25.09
C LYS A 250 3.39 18.92 25.83
N ASN A 251 2.58 19.85 25.33
CA ASN A 251 2.40 21.18 25.95
C ASN A 251 1.65 21.10 27.30
N ARG A 252 0.75 20.14 27.50
CA ARG A 252 0.10 19.90 28.80
C ARG A 252 1.08 19.37 29.83
N ALA A 253 1.85 18.35 29.46
CA ALA A 253 2.88 17.79 30.35
C ALA A 253 3.91 18.85 30.80
N ALA A 254 4.28 19.78 29.91
CA ALA A 254 5.19 20.88 30.23
C ALA A 254 4.58 21.99 31.11
N LYS A 255 3.25 22.06 31.25
CA LYS A 255 2.57 23.00 32.15
C LYS A 255 2.31 22.41 33.54
N GLU A 256 2.38 21.09 33.66
CA GLU A 256 2.18 20.34 34.92
C GLU A 256 3.51 20.06 35.65
N SER A 257 4.65 20.39 35.04
CA SER A 257 6.02 20.32 35.59
C SER A 257 6.54 21.67 36.03
#